data_AF-A0A285NSK9-F1
#
_entry.id   AF-A0A285NSK9-F1
#
_cell.length_a   1.000
_cell.length_b   1.000
_cell.length_c   1.000
_cell.angle_alpha   90.00
_cell.angle_beta   90.00
_cell.angle_gamma   90.00
#
_symmetry.space_group_name_H-M   'P 1'
#
loop_
_entity.id
_entity.type
_entity.pdbx_description
1 polymer ?
#
loop_
_entity_poly.entity_id
_entity_poly.type
_entity_poly.pdbx_seq_one_letter_code
_entity_poly.pdbx_strand_id
1 'polypeptide(L)'
;MRRPAPDERPVALTVAGSDSGGGAGIQADLKTMDAHGVFGTSAITAATAQNTTGVQGTHVLPVEQIDAQIDAVVEDFDVGAIKTGMLATAPVIDLVAEQVAASDAPAVVDPVMVASSGDRLLDADAEDAYEDLIARSRLVTPNADEAEVLTGRPLETVADARAAGEALVELGADAALVKGGHLDADAREDAVVDLLVTEESAERFEHPRIDTDATHGSGCTLSSAVAARLARGESLRDAVAEGVSFMERAVRYHYDVGEGPGAVNHGVARSERADRAATAEAIEEVLDRLVDSGAHALAEEGGLQIVGATPYAERPSEVAGVEGGVGGTRRGLRANRGVRFGVADDEATVLLGVREIDPATRFAATVRSPRAVAAVDDLDWERAIYRAPDGSAARSASDAVETAVDDADGTPTALLEERTRSVTVLAERSSELAERTLALADELDRTD
;
A
#
# COMPACT_ATOMS: atom_id res chain seq x y z
N MET A 1 5.98 41.36 -7.97
CA MET A 1 5.39 40.23 -8.73
C MET A 1 6.06 38.95 -8.26
N ARG A 2 5.31 37.85 -8.09
CA ARG A 2 5.89 36.54 -7.80
C ARG A 2 6.59 36.01 -9.07
N ARG A 3 7.72 35.31 -8.93
CA ARG A 3 8.44 34.67 -10.04
C ARG A 3 7.93 33.23 -10.20
N PRO A 4 7.91 32.66 -11.42
CA PRO A 4 7.63 31.25 -11.59
C PRO A 4 8.72 30.40 -10.91
N ALA A 5 8.31 29.26 -10.36
CA ALA A 5 9.17 28.23 -9.78
C ALA A 5 8.62 26.89 -10.25
N PRO A 6 9.01 26.41 -11.46
CA PRO A 6 8.48 25.18 -12.03
C PRO A 6 8.93 23.96 -11.21
N ASP A 7 8.11 22.91 -11.22
CA ASP A 7 8.38 21.60 -10.63
C ASP A 7 8.74 20.65 -11.78
N GLU A 8 10.00 20.19 -11.83
CA GLU A 8 10.50 19.28 -12.86
C GLU A 8 10.31 17.84 -12.39
N ARG A 9 9.63 17.02 -13.20
CA ARG A 9 9.31 15.64 -12.87
C ARG A 9 9.74 14.70 -14.00
N PRO A 10 10.15 13.46 -13.69
CA PRO A 10 10.26 12.41 -14.69
C PRO A 10 8.92 12.18 -15.37
N VAL A 11 8.96 11.73 -16.63
CA VAL A 11 7.76 11.45 -17.43
C VAL A 11 7.65 9.95 -17.67
N ALA A 12 6.43 9.41 -17.60
CA ALA A 12 6.14 8.05 -18.03
C ALA A 12 4.92 8.04 -18.94
N LEU A 13 4.95 7.20 -19.97
CA LEU A 13 3.86 7.01 -20.92
C LEU A 13 3.10 5.73 -20.59
N THR A 14 1.78 5.80 -20.46
CA THR A 14 0.91 4.61 -20.54
C THR A 14 0.27 4.47 -21.92
N VAL A 15 0.25 3.26 -22.47
CA VAL A 15 -0.52 2.89 -23.67
C VAL A 15 -1.56 1.84 -23.26
N ALA A 16 -2.80 2.28 -23.06
CA ALA A 16 -3.85 1.43 -22.48
C ALA A 16 -5.27 1.92 -22.82
N GLY A 17 -6.26 1.10 -22.47
CA GLY A 17 -7.67 1.47 -22.53
C GLY A 17 -8.09 2.45 -21.43
N SER A 18 -9.10 3.25 -21.72
CA SER A 18 -9.78 4.14 -20.77
C SER A 18 -10.92 3.41 -20.07
N ASP A 19 -10.83 3.31 -18.74
CA ASP A 19 -11.91 2.85 -17.86
C ASP A 19 -12.78 4.03 -17.41
N SER A 20 -14.05 4.07 -17.86
CA SER A 20 -15.00 5.12 -17.47
C SER A 20 -15.27 5.17 -15.96
N GLY A 21 -15.12 4.06 -15.23
CA GLY A 21 -15.24 4.00 -13.77
C GLY A 21 -14.03 4.55 -13.03
N GLY A 22 -12.90 4.70 -13.73
CA GLY A 22 -11.67 5.28 -13.20
C GLY A 22 -10.91 4.41 -12.20
N GLY A 23 -11.26 3.13 -12.09
CA GLY A 23 -10.59 2.18 -11.20
C GLY A 23 -9.40 1.47 -11.84
N ALA A 24 -9.40 1.32 -13.16
CA ALA A 24 -8.36 0.67 -13.96
C ALA A 24 -7.92 1.55 -15.15
N GLY A 25 -7.22 0.95 -16.12
CA GLY A 25 -6.85 1.60 -17.38
C GLY A 25 -5.97 2.83 -17.21
N ILE A 26 -6.00 3.74 -18.19
CA ILE A 26 -5.21 4.99 -18.14
C ILE A 26 -5.51 5.82 -16.88
N GLN A 27 -6.72 5.73 -16.33
CA GLN A 27 -7.10 6.45 -15.12
C GLN A 27 -6.31 5.95 -13.91
N ALA A 28 -6.21 4.63 -13.72
CA ALA A 28 -5.37 4.04 -12.68
C ALA A 28 -3.90 4.37 -12.92
N ASP A 29 -3.45 4.27 -14.18
CA ASP A 29 -2.06 4.52 -14.56
C ASP A 29 -1.63 5.95 -14.21
N LEU A 30 -2.38 6.96 -14.67
CA LEU A 30 -2.07 8.36 -14.43
C LEU A 30 -2.15 8.75 -12.94
N LYS A 31 -3.14 8.23 -12.20
CA LYS A 31 -3.24 8.45 -10.74
C LYS A 31 -2.04 7.86 -10.01
N THR A 32 -1.62 6.66 -10.40
CA THR A 32 -0.48 5.97 -9.79
C THR A 32 0.82 6.69 -10.12
N MET A 33 1.04 7.08 -11.37
CA MET A 33 2.22 7.86 -11.76
C MET A 33 2.34 9.17 -10.96
N ASP A 34 1.24 9.93 -10.83
CA ASP A 34 1.25 11.16 -10.03
C ASP A 34 1.47 10.87 -8.53
N ALA A 35 0.88 9.80 -7.99
CA ALA A 35 1.13 9.36 -6.62
C ALA A 35 2.60 9.00 -6.38
N HIS A 36 3.33 8.57 -7.42
CA HIS A 36 4.76 8.26 -7.37
C HIS A 36 5.67 9.44 -7.75
N GLY A 37 5.11 10.63 -7.97
CA GLY A 37 5.86 11.85 -8.29
C GLY A 37 6.31 11.93 -9.77
N VAL A 38 5.68 11.17 -10.64
CA VAL A 38 5.95 11.12 -12.09
C VAL A 38 4.84 11.84 -12.84
N PHE A 39 5.20 12.58 -13.87
CA PHE A 39 4.24 13.16 -14.79
C PHE A 39 3.78 12.08 -15.77
N GLY A 40 2.54 11.61 -15.62
CA GLY A 40 1.98 10.61 -16.52
C GLY A 40 1.47 11.23 -17.83
N THR A 41 1.85 10.62 -18.95
CA THR A 41 1.27 10.84 -20.29
C THR A 41 0.55 9.58 -20.73
N SER A 42 -0.31 9.69 -21.76
CA SER A 42 -1.13 8.56 -22.19
C SER A 42 -1.41 8.53 -23.68
N ALA A 43 -1.41 7.35 -24.29
CA ALA A 43 -2.04 7.06 -25.56
C ALA A 43 -3.19 6.06 -25.34
N ILE A 44 -4.40 6.44 -25.74
CA ILE A 44 -5.62 5.66 -25.48
C ILE A 44 -5.82 4.65 -26.61
N THR A 45 -5.89 3.37 -26.26
CA THR A 45 -6.13 2.27 -27.23
C THR A 45 -7.60 2.00 -27.45
N ALA A 46 -8.41 2.11 -26.40
CA ALA A 46 -9.85 1.91 -26.44
C ALA A 46 -10.55 2.72 -25.34
N ALA A 47 -11.83 3.02 -25.51
CA ALA A 47 -12.69 3.52 -24.46
C ALA A 47 -13.70 2.44 -24.04
N THR A 48 -13.75 2.11 -22.75
CA THR A 48 -14.76 1.19 -22.21
C THR A 48 -15.87 1.99 -21.52
N ALA A 49 -17.12 1.68 -21.87
CA ALA A 49 -18.27 2.00 -21.02
C ALA A 49 -18.29 0.95 -19.91
N GLN A 50 -17.65 1.28 -18.78
CA GLN A 50 -17.42 0.39 -17.66
C GLN A 50 -17.66 1.14 -16.34
N ASN A 51 -18.04 0.40 -15.31
CA ASN A 51 -18.16 0.87 -13.93
C ASN A 51 -17.89 -0.31 -12.98
N THR A 52 -18.09 -0.12 -11.67
CA THR A 52 -17.80 -1.15 -10.66
C THR A 52 -18.64 -2.42 -10.77
N THR A 53 -19.69 -2.44 -11.59
CA THR A 53 -20.53 -3.62 -11.84
C THR A 53 -20.18 -4.39 -13.13
N GLY A 54 -19.21 -3.92 -13.91
CA GLY A 54 -18.72 -4.60 -15.11
C GLY A 54 -18.63 -3.71 -16.35
N VAL A 55 -18.36 -4.34 -17.51
CA VAL A 55 -18.18 -3.70 -18.81
C VAL A 55 -19.47 -3.79 -19.64
N GLN A 56 -19.97 -2.65 -20.13
CA GLN A 56 -21.18 -2.57 -20.97
C GLN A 56 -20.85 -2.39 -22.46
N GLY A 57 -19.63 -1.96 -22.80
CA GLY A 57 -19.19 -1.84 -24.18
C GLY A 57 -17.77 -1.33 -24.31
N THR A 58 -17.15 -1.66 -25.43
CA THR A 58 -15.76 -1.29 -25.75
C THR A 58 -15.70 -0.68 -27.14
N HIS A 59 -14.98 0.43 -27.28
CA HIS A 59 -14.69 1.08 -28.54
C HIS A 59 -13.18 1.22 -28.73
N VAL A 60 -12.60 0.37 -29.58
CA VAL A 60 -11.18 0.43 -29.96
C VAL A 60 -10.96 1.61 -30.91
N LEU A 61 -9.93 2.41 -30.65
CA LEU A 61 -9.56 3.54 -31.50
C LEU A 61 -8.87 3.03 -32.78
N PRO A 62 -8.97 3.77 -33.90
CA PRO A 62 -8.17 3.48 -35.09
C PRO A 62 -6.67 3.48 -34.77
N VAL A 63 -5.93 2.53 -35.33
CA VAL A 63 -4.48 2.36 -35.09
C VAL A 63 -3.71 3.64 -35.40
N GLU A 64 -4.08 4.34 -36.47
CA GLU A 64 -3.43 5.60 -36.87
C GLU A 64 -3.63 6.72 -35.84
N GLN A 65 -4.74 6.67 -35.09
CA GLN A 65 -4.99 7.62 -34.01
C GLN A 65 -4.20 7.27 -32.75
N ILE A 66 -3.94 5.98 -32.51
CA ILE A 66 -3.08 5.51 -31.40
C ILE A 66 -1.63 5.90 -31.68
N ASP A 67 -1.14 5.64 -32.89
CA ASP A 67 0.19 6.02 -33.37
C ASP A 67 0.42 7.53 -33.25
N ALA A 68 -0.51 8.34 -33.77
CA ALA A 68 -0.43 9.79 -33.66
C ALA A 68 -0.43 10.33 -32.21
N GLN A 69 -1.03 9.60 -31.25
CA GLN A 69 -0.95 9.95 -29.83
C GLN A 69 0.42 9.63 -29.25
N ILE A 70 0.97 8.45 -29.57
CA ILE A 70 2.30 8.03 -29.12
C ILE A 70 3.34 9.00 -29.66
N ASP A 71 3.35 9.26 -30.97
CA ASP A 71 4.25 10.21 -31.63
C ASP A 71 4.20 11.59 -30.97
N ALA A 72 2.99 12.14 -30.77
CA ALA A 72 2.84 13.46 -30.15
C ALA A 72 3.43 13.55 -28.73
N VAL A 73 3.44 12.43 -27.99
CA VAL A 73 4.06 12.37 -26.66
C VAL A 73 5.57 12.20 -26.77
N VAL A 74 6.05 11.21 -27.52
CA VAL A 74 7.48 10.89 -27.56
C VAL A 74 8.31 11.98 -28.28
N GLU A 75 7.70 12.78 -29.15
CA GLU A 75 8.36 13.92 -29.81
C GLU A 75 8.57 15.14 -28.89
N ASP A 76 7.73 15.32 -27.87
CA ASP A 76 7.76 16.50 -26.97
C ASP A 76 8.34 16.18 -25.58
N PHE A 77 8.08 14.99 -25.06
CA PHE A 77 8.42 14.60 -23.70
C PHE A 77 9.63 13.64 -23.64
N ASP A 78 10.50 13.86 -22.66
CA ASP A 78 11.58 12.92 -22.32
C ASP A 78 11.01 11.74 -21.50
N VAL A 79 10.44 10.77 -22.20
CA VAL A 79 9.76 9.60 -21.60
C VAL A 79 10.79 8.67 -20.96
N GLY A 80 10.75 8.56 -19.64
CA GLY A 80 11.66 7.72 -18.85
C GLY A 80 11.21 6.27 -18.65
N ALA A 81 9.95 5.95 -18.91
CA ALA A 81 9.43 4.58 -18.95
C ALA A 81 8.12 4.50 -19.75
N ILE A 82 7.85 3.34 -20.34
CA ILE A 82 6.60 3.02 -21.02
C ILE A 82 5.88 1.93 -20.24
N LYS A 83 4.57 2.07 -20.03
CA LYS A 83 3.70 1.04 -19.49
C LYS A 83 2.66 0.67 -20.54
N THR A 84 2.46 -0.62 -20.80
CA THR A 84 1.34 -1.08 -21.63
C THR A 84 0.26 -1.68 -20.75
N GLY A 85 -1.01 -1.47 -21.10
CA GLY A 85 -2.16 -2.13 -20.47
C GLY A 85 -2.99 -2.87 -21.51
N MET A 86 -4.32 -2.75 -21.44
CA MET A 86 -5.21 -3.35 -22.43
C MET A 86 -4.97 -2.78 -23.84
N LEU A 87 -4.48 -3.62 -24.76
CA LEU A 87 -4.21 -3.26 -26.17
C LEU A 87 -5.30 -3.72 -27.16
N ALA A 88 -6.20 -4.62 -26.71
CA ALA A 88 -7.41 -5.11 -27.40
C ALA A 88 -7.22 -5.95 -28.68
N THR A 89 -6.36 -5.54 -29.63
CA THR A 89 -6.27 -6.20 -30.95
C THR A 89 -4.81 -6.36 -31.41
N ALA A 90 -4.53 -7.39 -32.22
CA ALA A 90 -3.19 -7.65 -32.74
C ALA A 90 -2.54 -6.43 -33.45
N PRO A 91 -3.24 -5.67 -34.33
CA PRO A 91 -2.64 -4.49 -34.96
C PRO A 91 -2.21 -3.39 -33.98
N VAL A 92 -2.86 -3.29 -32.83
CA VAL A 92 -2.46 -2.35 -31.77
C VAL A 92 -1.24 -2.87 -31.03
N ILE A 93 -1.18 -4.18 -30.78
CA ILE A 93 -0.01 -4.81 -30.14
C ILE A 93 1.22 -4.66 -31.03
N ASP A 94 1.09 -4.94 -32.33
CA ASP A 94 2.17 -4.80 -33.32
C ASP A 94 2.71 -3.35 -33.33
N LEU A 95 1.82 -2.36 -33.41
CA LEU A 95 2.18 -0.94 -33.32
C LEU A 95 2.96 -0.64 -32.02
N VAL A 96 2.47 -1.12 -30.88
CA VAL A 96 3.11 -0.87 -29.58
C VAL A 96 4.47 -1.57 -29.48
N ALA A 97 4.61 -2.78 -30.02
CA ALA A 97 5.88 -3.49 -30.09
C ALA A 97 6.91 -2.72 -30.94
N GLU A 98 6.50 -2.15 -32.07
CA GLU A 98 7.35 -1.28 -32.91
C GLU A 98 7.79 -0.02 -32.15
N GLN A 99 6.86 0.65 -31.47
CA GLN A 99 7.13 1.87 -30.70
C GLN A 99 8.04 1.61 -29.49
N VAL A 100 7.84 0.49 -28.79
CA VAL A 100 8.74 0.05 -27.70
C VAL A 100 10.13 -0.25 -28.23
N ALA A 101 10.24 -0.94 -29.38
CA ALA A 101 11.54 -1.27 -29.97
C ALA A 101 12.31 -0.03 -30.47
N ALA A 102 11.61 1.05 -30.81
CA ALA A 102 12.21 2.32 -31.23
C ALA A 102 12.63 3.23 -30.04
N SER A 103 12.21 2.90 -28.82
CA SER A 103 12.46 3.70 -27.62
C SER A 103 13.63 3.15 -26.79
N ASP A 104 14.40 4.04 -26.18
CA ASP A 104 15.39 3.68 -25.16
C ASP A 104 14.77 3.53 -23.76
N ALA A 105 13.51 3.92 -23.59
CA ALA A 105 12.81 3.87 -22.31
C ALA A 105 12.42 2.42 -21.94
N PRO A 106 12.64 1.98 -20.69
CA PRO A 106 12.22 0.65 -20.27
C PRO A 106 10.71 0.47 -20.36
N ALA A 107 10.27 -0.64 -20.96
CA ALA A 107 8.86 -0.98 -21.08
C ALA A 107 8.42 -1.98 -19.99
N VAL A 108 7.35 -1.64 -19.27
CA VAL A 108 6.62 -2.53 -18.37
C VAL A 108 5.34 -2.98 -19.07
N VAL A 109 5.28 -4.27 -19.40
CA VAL A 109 4.18 -4.86 -20.16
C VAL A 109 3.22 -5.56 -19.19
N ASP A 110 2.02 -5.02 -19.03
CA ASP A 110 0.89 -5.68 -18.36
C ASP A 110 0.04 -6.37 -19.44
N PRO A 111 0.16 -7.70 -19.63
CA PRO A 111 -0.44 -8.40 -20.76
C PRO A 111 -1.93 -8.65 -20.49
N VAL A 112 -2.72 -7.59 -20.40
CA VAL A 112 -4.14 -7.67 -20.04
C VAL A 112 -4.92 -8.43 -21.11
N MET A 113 -5.40 -9.63 -20.75
CA MET A 113 -6.20 -10.49 -21.64
C MET A 113 -7.67 -10.55 -21.25
N VAL A 114 -7.98 -10.39 -19.96
CA VAL A 114 -9.31 -10.52 -19.38
C VAL A 114 -9.55 -9.39 -18.39
N ALA A 115 -10.76 -8.84 -18.36
CA ALA A 115 -11.16 -7.83 -17.39
C ALA A 115 -11.25 -8.43 -15.98
N SER A 116 -11.14 -7.61 -14.94
CA SER A 116 -11.42 -8.04 -13.56
C SER A 116 -12.86 -8.59 -13.37
N SER A 117 -13.79 -8.26 -14.28
CA SER A 117 -15.15 -8.82 -14.35
C SER A 117 -15.24 -10.18 -15.05
N GLY A 118 -14.15 -10.72 -15.59
CA GLY A 118 -14.09 -11.98 -16.34
C GLY A 118 -14.38 -11.86 -17.84
N ASP A 119 -14.65 -10.64 -18.34
CA ASP A 119 -14.90 -10.41 -19.77
C ASP A 119 -13.60 -10.51 -20.58
N ARG A 120 -13.57 -11.31 -21.65
CA ARG A 120 -12.40 -11.41 -22.53
C ARG A 120 -12.17 -10.08 -23.25
N LEU A 121 -10.96 -9.54 -23.14
CA LEU A 121 -10.56 -8.25 -23.71
C LEU A 121 -9.65 -8.37 -24.94
N LEU A 122 -9.17 -9.59 -25.21
CA LEU A 122 -8.23 -9.90 -26.30
C LEU A 122 -8.85 -10.84 -27.34
N ASP A 123 -8.69 -10.51 -28.62
CA ASP A 123 -9.00 -11.41 -29.73
C ASP A 123 -8.11 -12.67 -29.72
N ALA A 124 -8.65 -13.83 -30.09
CA ALA A 124 -7.93 -15.11 -30.03
C ALA A 124 -6.67 -15.17 -30.92
N ASP A 125 -6.62 -14.34 -31.97
CA ASP A 125 -5.47 -14.26 -32.89
C ASP A 125 -4.39 -13.26 -32.43
N ALA A 126 -4.56 -12.63 -31.26
CA ALA A 126 -3.66 -11.58 -30.75
C ALA A 126 -2.69 -12.06 -29.66
N GLU A 127 -2.70 -13.35 -29.33
CA GLU A 127 -1.77 -13.98 -28.38
C GLU A 127 -0.34 -14.00 -28.95
N ASP A 128 -0.16 -14.40 -30.22
CA ASP A 128 1.14 -14.39 -30.91
C ASP A 128 1.76 -12.99 -30.98
N ALA A 129 0.93 -11.94 -31.11
CA ALA A 129 1.42 -10.56 -31.17
C ALA A 129 2.07 -10.11 -29.85
N TYR A 130 1.68 -10.69 -28.71
CA TYR A 130 2.33 -10.40 -27.43
C TYR A 130 3.76 -10.93 -27.36
N GLU A 131 4.13 -11.96 -28.14
CA GLU A 131 5.48 -12.52 -28.10
C GLU A 131 6.53 -11.46 -28.45
N ASP A 132 6.31 -10.73 -29.55
CA ASP A 132 7.22 -9.68 -30.00
C ASP A 132 7.29 -8.50 -29.00
N LEU A 133 6.17 -8.15 -28.37
CA LEU A 133 6.13 -7.10 -27.35
C LEU A 133 6.86 -7.54 -26.07
N ILE A 134 6.64 -8.76 -25.61
CA ILE A 134 7.27 -9.33 -24.41
C ILE A 134 8.79 -9.43 -24.60
N ALA A 135 9.23 -9.86 -25.79
CA ALA A 135 10.64 -9.96 -26.15
C ALA A 135 11.41 -8.62 -26.11
N ARG A 136 10.70 -7.49 -25.99
CA ARG A 136 11.27 -6.14 -25.88
C ARG A 136 11.02 -5.49 -24.52
N SER A 137 10.40 -6.22 -23.60
CA SER A 137 10.01 -5.68 -22.30
C SER A 137 11.17 -5.69 -21.29
N ARG A 138 11.26 -4.62 -20.51
CA ARG A 138 12.10 -4.59 -19.31
C ARG A 138 11.49 -5.43 -18.19
N LEU A 139 10.17 -5.50 -18.14
CA LEU A 139 9.41 -6.32 -17.23
C LEU A 139 8.06 -6.69 -17.85
N VAL A 140 7.70 -7.96 -17.84
CA VAL A 140 6.31 -8.41 -18.07
C VAL A 140 5.66 -8.78 -16.74
N THR A 141 4.40 -8.39 -16.51
CA THR A 141 3.70 -8.58 -15.22
C THR A 141 2.43 -9.42 -15.32
N PRO A 142 2.47 -10.68 -15.79
CA PRO A 142 1.26 -11.49 -15.95
C PRO A 142 0.71 -11.95 -14.60
N ASN A 143 -0.61 -12.04 -14.48
CA ASN A 143 -1.25 -12.84 -13.43
C ASN A 143 -1.18 -14.34 -13.76
N ALA A 144 -1.69 -15.20 -12.89
CA ALA A 144 -1.66 -16.65 -13.10
C ALA A 144 -2.33 -17.05 -14.43
N ASP A 145 -3.58 -16.62 -14.67
CA ASP A 145 -4.33 -16.95 -15.89
C ASP A 145 -3.62 -16.43 -17.16
N GLU A 146 -3.10 -15.21 -17.13
CA GLU A 146 -2.33 -14.60 -18.22
C GLU A 146 -1.04 -15.38 -18.48
N ALA A 147 -0.34 -15.81 -17.44
CA ALA A 147 0.87 -16.62 -17.55
C ALA A 147 0.57 -18.02 -18.12
N GLU A 148 -0.56 -18.63 -17.76
CA GLU A 148 -0.98 -19.91 -18.34
C GLU A 148 -1.21 -19.80 -19.85
N VAL A 149 -1.90 -18.73 -20.28
CA VAL A 149 -2.15 -18.46 -21.70
C VAL A 149 -0.84 -18.20 -22.45
N LEU A 150 0.01 -17.30 -21.93
CA LEU A 150 1.27 -16.92 -22.57
C LEU A 150 2.29 -18.07 -22.66
N THR A 151 2.28 -19.00 -21.71
CA THR A 151 3.29 -20.07 -21.65
C THR A 151 2.76 -21.44 -22.07
N GLY A 152 1.43 -21.59 -22.19
CA GLY A 152 0.77 -22.86 -22.46
C GLY A 152 0.96 -23.91 -21.35
N ARG A 153 1.20 -23.47 -20.10
CA ARG A 153 1.49 -24.33 -18.95
C ARG A 153 0.52 -24.01 -17.81
N PRO A 154 0.03 -25.02 -17.06
CA PRO A 154 -0.77 -24.77 -15.86
C PRO A 154 0.05 -24.11 -14.76
N LEU A 155 -0.60 -23.30 -13.93
CA LEU A 155 0.02 -22.52 -12.87
C LEU A 155 -0.68 -22.71 -11.52
N GLU A 156 -0.33 -23.77 -10.79
CA GLU A 156 -0.94 -24.09 -9.49
C GLU A 156 0.01 -23.80 -8.33
N THR A 157 1.32 -23.95 -8.54
CA THR A 157 2.34 -23.87 -7.48
C THR A 157 3.37 -22.77 -7.70
N VAL A 158 4.11 -22.43 -6.65
CA VAL A 158 5.27 -21.53 -6.72
C VAL A 158 6.33 -22.05 -7.71
N ALA A 159 6.48 -23.36 -7.85
CA ALA A 159 7.38 -23.96 -8.81
C ALA A 159 6.91 -23.73 -10.26
N ASP A 160 5.60 -23.79 -10.51
CA ASP A 160 5.01 -23.52 -11.82
C ASP A 160 5.17 -22.04 -12.18
N ALA A 161 4.90 -21.13 -11.25
CA ALA A 161 5.12 -19.70 -11.41
C ALA A 161 6.57 -19.36 -11.77
N ARG A 162 7.54 -20.04 -11.13
CA ARG A 162 8.94 -19.92 -11.53
C ARG A 162 9.17 -20.39 -12.96
N ALA A 163 8.65 -21.57 -13.34
CA ALA A 163 8.84 -22.12 -14.67
C ALA A 163 8.18 -21.27 -15.77
N ALA A 164 7.05 -20.62 -15.47
CA ALA A 164 6.40 -19.66 -16.36
C ALA A 164 7.23 -18.37 -16.51
N GLY A 165 7.75 -17.83 -15.40
CA GLY A 165 8.65 -16.69 -15.44
C GLY A 165 9.93 -16.98 -16.24
N GLU A 166 10.52 -18.17 -16.09
CA GLU A 166 11.67 -18.61 -16.88
C GLU A 166 11.32 -18.69 -18.39
N ALA A 167 10.14 -19.19 -18.75
CA ALA A 167 9.69 -19.24 -20.14
C ALA A 167 9.48 -17.85 -20.77
N LEU A 168 8.97 -16.88 -20.00
CA LEU A 168 8.80 -15.50 -20.46
C LEU A 168 10.15 -14.78 -20.66
N VAL A 169 11.14 -15.08 -19.80
CA VAL A 169 12.51 -14.61 -19.98
C VAL A 169 13.15 -15.28 -21.21
N GLU A 170 12.93 -16.57 -21.44
CA GLU A 170 13.38 -17.27 -22.66
C GLU A 170 12.78 -16.69 -23.95
N LEU A 171 11.57 -16.12 -23.87
CA LEU A 171 10.92 -15.39 -24.98
C LEU A 171 11.61 -14.05 -25.30
N GLY A 172 12.40 -13.52 -24.36
CA GLY A 172 13.23 -12.32 -24.55
C GLY A 172 12.93 -11.19 -23.58
N ALA A 173 11.98 -11.34 -22.65
CA ALA A 173 11.80 -10.34 -21.60
C ALA A 173 13.04 -10.28 -20.70
N ASP A 174 13.48 -9.09 -20.32
CA ASP A 174 14.57 -8.94 -19.36
C ASP A 174 14.22 -9.55 -17.99
N ALA A 175 12.92 -9.50 -17.64
CA ALA A 175 12.38 -10.04 -16.40
C ALA A 175 10.87 -10.29 -16.51
N ALA A 176 10.37 -11.19 -15.65
CA ALA A 176 8.94 -11.47 -15.49
C ALA A 176 8.55 -11.41 -14.01
N LEU A 177 7.53 -10.63 -13.66
CA LEU A 177 6.89 -10.65 -12.35
C LEU A 177 5.59 -11.44 -12.45
N VAL A 178 5.65 -12.73 -12.12
CA VAL A 178 4.49 -13.61 -12.12
C VAL A 178 3.71 -13.40 -10.83
N LYS A 179 2.50 -12.81 -10.95
CA LYS A 179 1.66 -12.44 -9.81
C LYS A 179 0.86 -13.66 -9.34
N GLY A 180 1.01 -14.04 -8.08
CA GLY A 180 0.59 -15.36 -7.61
C GLY A 180 -0.72 -15.42 -6.83
N GLY A 181 -1.63 -14.45 -7.00
CA GLY A 181 -2.85 -14.29 -6.18
C GLY A 181 -3.66 -15.56 -5.85
N HIS A 182 -3.58 -16.64 -6.63
CA HIS A 182 -4.27 -17.92 -6.39
C HIS A 182 -3.34 -19.14 -6.35
N LEU A 183 -2.02 -18.96 -6.33
CA LEU A 183 -1.10 -20.08 -6.23
C LEU A 183 -1.24 -20.74 -4.86
N ASP A 184 -1.31 -22.07 -4.83
CA ASP A 184 -1.17 -22.85 -3.61
C ASP A 184 0.26 -22.65 -3.08
N ALA A 185 0.43 -21.62 -2.24
CA ALA A 185 1.67 -21.40 -1.53
C ALA A 185 1.83 -22.56 -0.54
N ASP A 186 2.79 -23.45 -0.79
CA ASP A 186 3.16 -24.63 0.03
C ASP A 186 3.05 -24.41 1.57
N ALA A 187 1.82 -24.46 2.12
CA ALA A 187 1.43 -24.43 3.53
C ALA A 187 1.05 -23.11 4.25
N ARG A 188 0.67 -22.00 3.58
CA ARG A 188 -0.02 -20.87 4.26
C ARG A 188 -1.11 -20.22 3.38
N GLU A 189 -2.37 -20.41 3.77
CA GLU A 189 -3.56 -19.84 3.09
C GLU A 189 -3.58 -18.30 3.14
N ASP A 190 -2.90 -17.69 4.12
CA ASP A 190 -3.00 -16.26 4.44
C ASP A 190 -1.96 -15.36 3.72
N ALA A 191 -1.19 -15.90 2.78
CA ALA A 191 -0.13 -15.16 2.09
C ALA A 191 -0.32 -15.16 0.56
N VAL A 192 0.08 -14.06 -0.07
CA VAL A 192 0.21 -13.93 -1.53
C VAL A 192 1.70 -13.91 -1.87
N VAL A 193 2.06 -14.59 -2.94
CA VAL A 193 3.44 -14.77 -3.37
C VAL A 193 3.61 -14.33 -4.81
N ASP A 194 4.40 -13.30 -5.03
CA ASP A 194 4.81 -12.86 -6.37
C ASP A 194 6.26 -13.29 -6.62
N LEU A 195 6.56 -13.71 -7.85
CA LEU A 195 7.90 -14.14 -8.24
C LEU A 195 8.47 -13.25 -9.34
N LEU A 196 9.56 -12.55 -9.03
CA LEU A 196 10.37 -11.84 -10.00
C LEU A 196 11.45 -12.76 -10.54
N VAL A 197 11.32 -13.15 -11.80
CA VAL A 197 12.26 -14.01 -12.51
C VAL A 197 13.09 -13.18 -13.49
N THR A 198 14.37 -13.47 -13.53
CA THR A 198 15.39 -12.91 -14.43
C THR A 198 16.26 -14.05 -14.96
N GLU A 199 17.15 -13.80 -15.92
CA GLU A 199 18.12 -14.81 -16.38
C GLU A 199 18.98 -15.39 -15.23
N GLU A 200 19.26 -14.58 -14.19
CA GLU A 200 20.20 -14.94 -13.13
C GLU A 200 19.53 -15.47 -11.86
N SER A 201 18.27 -15.09 -11.60
CA SER A 201 17.63 -15.31 -10.31
C SER A 201 16.11 -15.33 -10.37
N ALA A 202 15.50 -15.97 -9.36
CA ALA A 202 14.07 -15.88 -9.06
C ALA A 202 13.94 -15.40 -7.61
N GLU A 203 13.40 -14.20 -7.41
CA GLU A 203 13.17 -13.58 -6.11
C GLU A 203 11.69 -13.63 -5.72
N ARG A 204 11.44 -13.96 -4.46
CA ARG A 204 10.10 -14.10 -3.89
C ARG A 204 9.72 -12.84 -3.12
N PHE A 205 8.58 -12.26 -3.46
CA PHE A 205 7.91 -11.21 -2.69
C PHE A 205 6.67 -11.83 -2.02
N GLU A 206 6.62 -11.75 -0.70
CA GLU A 206 5.53 -12.34 0.10
C GLU A 206 4.89 -11.26 0.95
N HIS A 207 3.56 -11.19 0.88
CA HIS A 207 2.75 -10.24 1.66
C HIS A 207 1.44 -10.89 2.13
N PRO A 208 0.79 -10.34 3.17
CA PRO A 208 -0.50 -10.85 3.63
C PRO A 208 -1.56 -10.82 2.54
N ARG A 209 -2.46 -11.80 2.57
CA ARG A 209 -3.70 -11.78 1.80
C ARG A 209 -4.70 -10.86 2.50
N ILE A 210 -5.26 -9.91 1.75
CA ILE A 210 -6.34 -9.05 2.23
C ILE A 210 -7.66 -9.67 1.77
N ASP A 211 -8.56 -9.98 2.71
CA ASP A 211 -9.89 -10.52 2.42
C ASP A 211 -10.82 -9.41 1.89
N THR A 212 -10.70 -9.12 0.59
CA THR A 212 -11.53 -8.13 -0.11
C THR A 212 -11.69 -8.45 -1.58
N ASP A 213 -12.89 -8.22 -2.09
CA ASP A 213 -13.19 -8.28 -3.53
C ASP A 213 -12.79 -6.98 -4.27
N ALA A 214 -12.39 -5.92 -3.53
CA ALA A 214 -12.11 -4.57 -4.05
C ALA A 214 -10.78 -4.45 -4.80
N THR A 215 -10.51 -5.39 -5.71
CA THR A 215 -9.22 -5.53 -6.42
C THR A 215 -9.24 -4.91 -7.82
N HIS A 216 -10.32 -4.23 -8.22
CA HIS A 216 -10.43 -3.57 -9.52
C HIS A 216 -9.27 -2.59 -9.73
N GLY A 217 -8.52 -2.82 -10.81
CA GLY A 217 -7.34 -2.01 -11.17
C GLY A 217 -6.02 -2.41 -10.52
N SER A 218 -5.95 -3.50 -9.76
CA SER A 218 -4.71 -3.97 -9.10
C SER A 218 -3.54 -4.16 -10.10
N GLY A 219 -3.77 -4.89 -11.20
CA GLY A 219 -2.74 -5.11 -12.23
C GLY A 219 -2.21 -3.81 -12.86
N CYS A 220 -3.11 -2.91 -13.26
CA CYS A 220 -2.76 -1.60 -13.82
C CYS A 220 -1.98 -0.74 -12.81
N THR A 221 -2.37 -0.80 -11.54
CA THR A 221 -1.75 -0.03 -10.45
C THR A 221 -0.34 -0.53 -10.16
N LEU A 222 -0.14 -1.84 -10.04
CA LEU A 222 1.17 -2.44 -9.81
C LEU A 222 2.13 -2.15 -10.96
N SER A 223 1.74 -2.44 -12.20
CA SER A 223 2.58 -2.19 -13.38
C SER A 223 2.91 -0.71 -13.56
N SER A 224 1.96 0.19 -13.30
CA SER A 224 2.19 1.64 -13.34
C SER A 224 3.09 2.15 -12.21
N ALA A 225 2.99 1.59 -11.00
CA ALA A 225 3.89 1.91 -9.90
C ALA A 225 5.33 1.53 -10.22
N VAL A 226 5.54 0.36 -10.83
CA VAL A 226 6.86 -0.10 -11.29
C VAL A 226 7.38 0.82 -12.41
N ALA A 227 6.57 1.10 -13.43
CA ALA A 227 6.96 1.99 -14.54
C ALA A 227 7.33 3.40 -14.04
N ALA A 228 6.57 3.97 -13.11
CA ALA A 228 6.88 5.26 -12.51
C ALA A 228 8.23 5.25 -11.77
N ARG A 229 8.55 4.15 -11.06
CA ARG A 229 9.84 4.02 -10.36
C ARG A 229 11.00 3.82 -11.32
N LEU A 230 10.81 3.08 -12.41
CA LEU A 230 11.80 2.97 -13.48
C LEU A 230 12.05 4.32 -14.16
N ALA A 231 11.02 5.12 -14.42
CA ALA A 231 11.17 6.49 -14.95
C ALA A 231 11.97 7.40 -14.01
N ARG A 232 11.96 7.12 -12.70
CA ARG A 232 12.78 7.81 -11.69
C ARG A 232 14.21 7.29 -11.60
N GLY A 233 14.58 6.28 -12.39
CA GLY A 233 15.90 5.67 -12.41
C GLY A 233 16.17 4.67 -11.28
N GLU A 234 15.12 4.14 -10.63
CA GLU A 234 15.27 3.08 -9.63
C GLU A 234 15.68 1.75 -10.29
N SER A 235 16.33 0.86 -9.52
CA SER A 235 16.64 -0.48 -10.01
C SER A 235 15.35 -1.28 -10.23
N LEU A 236 15.35 -2.24 -11.15
CA LEU A 236 14.16 -3.07 -11.41
C LEU A 236 13.69 -3.78 -10.14
N ARG A 237 14.62 -4.35 -9.36
CA ARG A 237 14.32 -5.02 -8.11
C ARG A 237 13.64 -4.09 -7.11
N ASP A 238 14.20 -2.89 -6.90
CA ASP A 238 13.63 -1.92 -5.96
C ASP A 238 12.27 -1.41 -6.45
N ALA A 239 12.13 -1.18 -7.76
CA ALA A 239 10.87 -0.76 -8.37
C ALA A 239 9.76 -1.81 -8.17
N VAL A 240 10.08 -3.10 -8.35
CA VAL A 240 9.15 -4.22 -8.11
C VAL A 240 8.83 -4.37 -6.62
N ALA A 241 9.86 -4.42 -5.77
CA ALA A 241 9.68 -4.60 -4.32
C ALA A 241 8.75 -3.53 -3.72
N GLU A 242 8.99 -2.28 -4.11
CA GLU A 242 8.19 -1.16 -3.66
C GLU A 242 6.83 -1.07 -4.36
N GLY A 243 6.71 -1.56 -5.61
CA GLY A 243 5.45 -1.70 -6.32
C GLY A 243 4.51 -2.70 -5.64
N VAL A 244 5.04 -3.87 -5.26
CA VAL A 244 4.29 -4.91 -4.53
C VAL A 244 3.83 -4.39 -3.17
N SER A 245 4.73 -3.79 -2.38
CA SER A 245 4.34 -3.22 -1.07
C SER A 245 3.35 -2.07 -1.20
N PHE A 246 3.43 -1.26 -2.25
CA PHE A 246 2.43 -0.23 -2.55
C PHE A 246 1.06 -0.86 -2.89
N MET A 247 1.06 -1.93 -3.68
CA MET A 247 -0.16 -2.61 -4.09
C MET A 247 -0.88 -3.24 -2.91
N GLU A 248 -0.17 -3.95 -2.04
CA GLU A 248 -0.70 -4.49 -0.78
C GLU A 248 -1.49 -3.41 -0.01
N ARG A 249 -0.85 -2.25 0.23
CA ARG A 249 -1.47 -1.12 0.90
C ARG A 249 -2.67 -0.54 0.15
N ALA A 250 -2.57 -0.43 -1.16
CA ALA A 250 -3.66 0.09 -2.00
C ALA A 250 -4.89 -0.84 -2.01
N VAL A 251 -4.71 -2.15 -1.82
CA VAL A 251 -5.81 -3.11 -1.61
C VAL A 251 -6.36 -2.99 -0.18
N ARG A 252 -5.49 -2.96 0.83
CA ARG A 252 -5.89 -2.81 2.24
C ARG A 252 -6.77 -1.58 2.47
N TYR A 253 -6.40 -0.46 1.87
CA TYR A 253 -7.12 0.81 1.99
C TYR A 253 -7.86 1.20 0.71
N HIS A 254 -8.51 0.23 0.08
CA HIS A 254 -9.28 0.39 -1.16
C HIS A 254 -10.39 1.46 -1.05
N TYR A 255 -10.86 1.91 -2.21
CA TYR A 255 -12.02 2.75 -2.33
C TYR A 255 -13.31 1.92 -2.35
N ASP A 256 -14.15 2.12 -1.33
CA ASP A 256 -15.54 1.67 -1.32
C ASP A 256 -16.41 2.67 -2.10
N VAL A 257 -16.56 2.43 -3.40
CA VAL A 257 -17.28 3.30 -4.33
C VAL A 257 -18.14 2.54 -5.33
N GLY A 258 -19.30 3.11 -5.66
CA GLY A 258 -20.27 2.46 -6.56
C GLY A 258 -21.06 1.35 -5.86
N GLU A 259 -21.64 0.45 -6.64
CA GLU A 259 -22.47 -0.66 -6.13
C GLU A 259 -21.81 -2.05 -6.29
N GLY A 260 -20.67 -2.12 -6.98
CA GLY A 260 -19.83 -3.33 -7.07
C GLY A 260 -18.73 -3.37 -6.00
N PRO A 261 -17.70 -4.22 -6.18
CA PRO A 261 -16.68 -4.46 -5.15
C PRO A 261 -15.79 -3.27 -4.77
N GLY A 262 -15.83 -2.15 -5.49
CA GLY A 262 -14.93 -1.00 -5.29
C GLY A 262 -13.69 -1.06 -6.18
N ALA A 263 -12.64 -0.33 -5.81
CA ALA A 263 -11.37 -0.28 -6.55
C ALA A 263 -10.18 -0.03 -5.63
N VAL A 264 -8.99 -0.46 -6.04
CA VAL A 264 -7.76 -0.22 -5.28
C VAL A 264 -7.46 1.28 -5.14
N ASN A 265 -6.75 1.65 -4.08
CA ASN A 265 -6.43 3.05 -3.80
C ASN A 265 -5.12 3.50 -4.44
N HIS A 266 -5.22 4.01 -5.68
CA HIS A 266 -4.09 4.55 -6.47
C HIS A 266 -3.35 5.70 -5.78
N GLY A 267 -4.02 6.39 -4.84
CA GLY A 267 -3.51 7.60 -4.18
C GLY A 267 -2.87 7.34 -2.82
N VAL A 268 -2.86 6.10 -2.33
CA VAL A 268 -2.59 5.80 -0.91
C VAL A 268 -1.22 6.31 -0.44
N ALA A 269 -0.18 6.19 -1.28
CA ALA A 269 1.16 6.70 -0.97
C ALA A 269 1.24 8.24 -0.93
N ARG A 270 0.39 8.94 -1.70
CA ARG A 270 0.30 10.40 -1.67
C ARG A 270 -0.47 10.87 -0.44
N SER A 271 -1.57 10.20 -0.11
CA SER A 271 -2.38 10.50 1.08
C SER A 271 -1.61 10.24 2.36
N GLU A 272 -0.89 9.12 2.47
CA GLU A 272 -0.01 8.82 3.63
C GLU A 272 0.95 9.99 3.91
N ARG A 273 1.66 10.47 2.87
CA ARG A 273 2.61 11.58 3.01
C ARG A 273 1.92 12.89 3.40
N ALA A 274 0.73 13.14 2.87
CA ALA A 274 -0.03 14.36 3.16
C ALA A 274 -0.53 14.39 4.61
N ASP A 275 -0.91 13.24 5.17
CA ASP A 275 -1.47 13.13 6.51
C ASP A 275 -0.43 13.20 7.64
N ARG A 276 0.87 13.16 7.32
CA ARG A 276 1.94 13.21 8.32
C ARG A 276 1.88 14.45 9.19
N ALA A 277 1.73 15.63 8.58
CA ALA A 277 1.70 16.89 9.32
C ALA A 277 0.51 16.95 10.29
N ALA A 278 -0.70 16.66 9.78
CA ALA A 278 -1.92 16.65 10.60
C ALA A 278 -1.86 15.63 11.73
N THR A 279 -1.24 14.46 11.50
CA THR A 279 -1.08 13.44 12.55
C THR A 279 -0.12 13.91 13.65
N ALA A 280 1.00 14.57 13.28
CA ALA A 280 1.93 15.12 14.26
C ALA A 280 1.28 16.25 15.08
N GLU A 281 0.58 17.19 14.42
CA GLU A 281 -0.16 18.26 15.09
C GLU A 281 -1.22 17.70 16.06
N ALA A 282 -1.92 16.63 15.69
CA ALA A 282 -2.90 15.99 16.55
C ALA A 282 -2.27 15.39 17.82
N ILE A 283 -1.04 14.87 17.78
CA ILE A 283 -0.32 14.41 18.97
C ILE A 283 0.11 15.60 19.84
N GLU A 284 0.56 16.70 19.23
CA GLU A 284 0.91 17.93 19.96
C GLU A 284 -0.31 18.48 20.71
N GLU A 285 -1.51 18.46 20.10
CA GLU A 285 -2.76 18.86 20.76
C GLU A 285 -3.12 17.96 21.95
N VAL A 286 -2.92 16.64 21.85
CA VAL A 286 -3.12 15.72 22.99
C VAL A 286 -2.16 16.08 24.11
N LEU A 287 -0.88 16.24 23.79
CA LEU A 287 0.14 16.60 24.76
C LEU A 287 -0.19 17.91 25.48
N ASP A 288 -0.55 18.95 24.73
CA ASP A 288 -0.90 20.26 25.30
C ASP A 288 -2.09 20.14 26.26
N ARG A 289 -3.14 19.40 25.89
CA ARG A 289 -4.28 19.14 26.78
C ARG A 289 -3.88 18.42 28.07
N LEU A 290 -3.01 17.42 27.99
CA LEU A 290 -2.54 16.68 29.17
C LEU A 290 -1.67 17.56 30.09
N VAL A 291 -0.82 18.40 29.51
CA VAL A 291 0.02 19.36 30.24
C VAL A 291 -0.84 20.41 30.93
N ASP A 292 -1.80 20.99 30.22
CA ASP A 292 -2.67 22.06 30.74
C ASP A 292 -3.62 21.58 31.85
N SER A 293 -4.09 20.33 31.77
CA SER A 293 -4.91 19.70 32.82
C SER A 293 -4.12 19.28 34.06
N GLY A 294 -2.79 19.29 34.00
CA GLY A 294 -1.95 18.95 35.16
C GLY A 294 -1.93 17.46 35.50
N ALA A 295 -2.06 16.57 34.50
CA ALA A 295 -2.17 15.11 34.65
C ALA A 295 -0.86 14.42 35.10
N HIS A 296 -0.27 14.85 36.23
CA HIS A 296 1.08 14.48 36.65
C HIS A 296 1.25 13.00 36.97
N ALA A 297 0.21 12.34 37.48
CA ALA A 297 0.22 10.91 37.80
C ALA A 297 0.58 10.01 36.60
N LEU A 298 0.31 10.46 35.37
CA LEU A 298 0.63 9.71 34.15
C LEU A 298 2.14 9.53 33.91
N ALA A 299 2.98 10.38 34.50
CA ALA A 299 4.43 10.33 34.29
C ALA A 299 5.22 9.77 35.47
N GLU A 300 4.54 9.14 36.44
CA GLU A 300 5.20 8.43 37.53
C GLU A 300 5.76 7.06 37.08
N GLU A 301 6.84 6.62 37.71
CA GLU A 301 7.45 5.27 37.68
C GLU A 301 7.91 4.65 36.33
N GLY A 302 7.50 5.20 35.17
CA GLY A 302 7.93 4.69 33.87
C GLY A 302 7.70 5.63 32.68
N GLY A 303 7.03 6.77 32.90
CA GLY A 303 6.77 7.79 31.90
C GLY A 303 5.58 7.48 30.98
N LEU A 304 5.09 8.52 30.33
CA LEU A 304 4.00 8.48 29.37
C LEU A 304 4.58 8.50 27.95
N GLN A 305 4.06 7.64 27.08
CA GLN A 305 4.30 7.71 25.64
C GLN A 305 2.99 7.96 24.91
N ILE A 306 3.06 8.78 23.86
CA ILE A 306 1.91 9.11 23.01
C ILE A 306 2.35 8.90 21.57
N VAL A 307 1.58 8.10 20.84
CA VAL A 307 1.81 7.79 19.44
C VAL A 307 0.54 8.00 18.62
N GLY A 308 0.71 8.30 17.33
CA GLY A 308 -0.36 8.51 16.38
C GLY A 308 0.05 8.07 14.98
N ALA A 309 -0.76 7.20 14.38
CA ALA A 309 -0.61 6.69 13.03
C ALA A 309 -1.30 7.60 12.02
N THR A 310 -0.69 7.75 10.83
CA THR A 310 -1.44 8.23 9.66
C THR A 310 -2.57 7.24 9.35
N PRO A 311 -3.64 7.65 8.63
CA PRO A 311 -4.75 6.75 8.31
C PRO A 311 -4.32 5.48 7.55
N TYR A 312 -3.16 5.53 6.88
CA TYR A 312 -2.63 4.49 6.00
C TYR A 312 -1.32 3.88 6.53
N ALA A 313 -1.00 4.07 7.81
CA ALA A 313 0.25 3.58 8.39
C ALA A 313 0.27 2.06 8.50
N GLU A 314 1.38 1.46 8.06
CA GLU A 314 1.69 0.03 8.19
C GLU A 314 3.13 -0.20 8.71
N ARG A 315 3.93 0.88 8.77
CA ARG A 315 5.33 0.82 9.22
C ARG A 315 5.55 1.76 10.41
N PRO A 316 6.43 1.45 11.37
CA PRO A 316 6.74 2.36 12.49
C PRO A 316 7.20 3.76 12.04
N SER A 317 7.85 3.87 10.88
CA SER A 317 8.24 5.15 10.28
C SER A 317 7.06 6.05 9.86
N GLU A 318 5.85 5.53 9.87
CA GLU A 318 4.59 6.20 9.52
C GLU A 318 3.74 6.49 10.77
N VAL A 319 4.28 6.17 11.95
CA VAL A 319 3.73 6.51 13.26
C VAL A 319 4.55 7.66 13.83
N ALA A 320 3.87 8.73 14.22
CA ALA A 320 4.45 9.83 14.98
C ALA A 320 4.38 9.53 16.48
N GLY A 321 5.35 10.02 17.22
CA GLY A 321 5.38 9.91 18.68
C GLY A 321 6.22 10.99 19.34
N VAL A 322 6.13 11.10 20.66
CA VAL A 322 6.94 12.03 21.45
C VAL A 322 8.35 11.46 21.62
N GLU A 323 9.36 12.07 21.00
CA GLU A 323 10.73 11.57 21.07
C GLU A 323 11.25 11.60 22.52
N GLY A 324 11.60 10.42 23.06
CA GLY A 324 12.02 10.27 24.46
C GLY A 324 10.87 10.35 25.47
N GLY A 325 9.62 10.50 25.04
CA GLY A 325 8.42 10.43 25.86
C GLY A 325 8.12 11.68 26.67
N VAL A 326 7.09 11.56 27.51
CA VAL A 326 6.59 12.60 28.38
C VAL A 326 6.94 12.25 29.83
N GLY A 327 7.67 13.14 30.48
CA GLY A 327 8.14 12.96 31.85
C GLY A 327 7.51 13.96 32.83
N GLY A 328 7.52 13.60 34.11
CA GLY A 328 7.13 14.47 35.20
C GLY A 328 8.25 15.43 35.58
N THR A 329 7.93 16.71 35.76
CA THR A 329 8.84 17.73 36.30
C THR A 329 8.22 18.38 37.53
N ARG A 330 9.00 19.15 38.30
CA ARG A 330 8.45 19.97 39.41
C ARG A 330 7.40 21.00 38.97
N ARG A 331 7.29 21.27 37.66
CA ARG A 331 6.32 22.20 37.06
C ARG A 331 5.20 21.48 36.32
N GLY A 332 5.18 20.15 36.39
CA GLY A 332 4.21 19.30 35.74
C GLY A 332 4.77 18.46 34.60
N LEU A 333 3.86 17.91 33.80
CA LEU A 333 4.20 17.09 32.62
C LEU A 333 5.00 17.92 31.61
N ARG A 334 5.97 17.27 30.97
CA ARG A 334 6.73 17.87 29.88
C ARG A 334 7.22 16.81 28.91
N ALA A 335 7.05 17.05 27.62
CA ALA A 335 7.71 16.25 26.60
C ALA A 335 9.24 16.43 26.67
N ASN A 336 9.96 15.32 26.60
CA ASN A 336 11.43 15.33 26.65
C ASN A 336 12.02 15.95 25.38
N ARG A 337 11.38 15.73 24.22
CA ARG A 337 11.68 16.35 22.92
C ARG A 337 10.37 16.56 22.13
N GLY A 338 10.46 16.92 20.85
CA GLY A 338 9.29 17.16 20.00
C GLY A 338 8.66 15.88 19.44
N VAL A 339 7.53 16.06 18.76
CA VAL A 339 6.85 15.00 18.02
C VAL A 339 7.60 14.70 16.72
N ARG A 340 7.85 13.43 16.44
CA ARG A 340 8.55 12.96 15.23
C ARG A 340 8.00 11.63 14.75
N PHE A 341 8.14 11.35 13.46
CA PHE A 341 7.87 10.05 12.87
C PHE A 341 9.02 9.07 13.10
N GLY A 342 8.70 7.78 13.23
CA GLY A 342 9.70 6.72 13.39
C GLY A 342 10.43 6.79 14.73
N VAL A 343 9.70 7.13 15.79
CA VAL A 343 10.16 7.06 17.18
C VAL A 343 9.17 6.21 17.97
N ALA A 344 9.57 5.79 19.18
CA ALA A 344 8.75 4.95 20.05
C ALA A 344 8.36 3.62 19.38
N ASP A 345 9.37 2.86 18.93
CA ASP A 345 9.18 1.64 18.14
C ASP A 345 8.28 0.59 18.82
N ASP A 346 8.36 0.46 20.15
CA ASP A 346 7.52 -0.47 20.92
C ASP A 346 6.04 -0.06 20.85
N GLU A 347 5.73 1.20 21.15
CA GLU A 347 4.36 1.73 21.10
C GLU A 347 3.80 1.79 19.67
N ALA A 348 4.65 2.11 18.69
CA ALA A 348 4.28 2.06 17.27
C ALA A 348 3.93 0.63 16.85
N THR A 349 4.70 -0.37 17.29
CA THR A 349 4.41 -1.80 17.02
C THR A 349 3.08 -2.22 17.64
N VAL A 350 2.80 -1.80 18.88
CA VAL A 350 1.51 -2.09 19.53
C VAL A 350 0.35 -1.45 18.75
N LEU A 351 0.45 -0.16 18.41
CA LEU A 351 -0.60 0.54 17.66
C LEU A 351 -0.82 -0.09 16.28
N LEU A 352 0.23 -0.49 15.57
CA LEU A 352 0.10 -1.17 14.28
C LEU A 352 -0.52 -2.56 14.42
N GLY A 353 -0.18 -3.32 15.47
CA GLY A 353 -0.82 -4.61 15.76
C GLY A 353 -2.32 -4.49 16.02
N VAL A 354 -2.78 -3.43 16.69
CA VAL A 354 -4.22 -3.13 16.81
C VAL A 354 -4.84 -2.87 15.44
N ARG A 355 -4.12 -2.16 14.56
CA ARG A 355 -4.60 -1.75 13.24
C ARG A 355 -4.72 -2.90 12.24
N GLU A 356 -4.16 -4.07 12.52
CA GLU A 356 -4.43 -5.29 11.77
C GLU A 356 -5.89 -5.74 11.92
N ILE A 357 -6.48 -5.54 13.10
CA ILE A 357 -7.90 -5.86 13.36
C ILE A 357 -8.80 -4.64 13.13
N ASP A 358 -8.39 -3.47 13.63
CA ASP A 358 -9.15 -2.22 13.53
C ASP A 358 -8.30 -1.06 12.96
N PRO A 359 -8.29 -0.88 11.63
CA PRO A 359 -7.54 0.21 10.99
C PRO A 359 -8.08 1.61 11.29
N ALA A 360 -9.26 1.75 11.93
CA ALA A 360 -9.78 3.05 12.36
C ALA A 360 -9.06 3.57 13.62
N THR A 361 -8.50 2.67 14.44
CA THR A 361 -7.71 3.05 15.60
C THR A 361 -6.40 3.71 15.17
N ARG A 362 -6.20 4.97 15.57
CA ARG A 362 -5.10 5.81 15.07
C ARG A 362 -4.18 6.35 16.14
N PHE A 363 -4.60 6.40 17.39
CA PHE A 363 -3.86 7.05 18.46
C PHE A 363 -3.76 6.13 19.66
N ALA A 364 -2.61 6.17 20.33
CA ALA A 364 -2.41 5.43 21.56
C ALA A 364 -1.59 6.23 22.58
N ALA A 365 -1.90 6.02 23.87
CA ALA A 365 -1.15 6.57 24.99
C ALA A 365 -0.77 5.44 25.95
N THR A 366 0.52 5.20 26.10
CA THR A 366 1.05 4.13 26.95
C THR A 366 1.57 4.72 28.26
N VAL A 367 0.96 4.29 29.36
CA VAL A 367 1.35 4.63 30.74
C VAL A 367 2.02 3.42 31.37
N ARG A 368 3.28 3.58 31.77
CA ARG A 368 4.06 2.54 32.44
C ARG A 368 3.96 2.68 33.96
N SER A 369 2.87 2.18 34.54
CA SER A 369 2.66 2.18 36.00
C SER A 369 1.81 0.98 36.43
N PRO A 370 2.23 0.20 37.45
CA PRO A 370 1.38 -0.86 38.01
C PRO A 370 0.04 -0.34 38.55
N ARG A 371 -0.03 0.93 38.96
CA ARG A 371 -1.27 1.58 39.41
C ARG A 371 -2.25 1.80 38.26
N ALA A 372 -1.74 2.02 37.04
CA ALA A 372 -2.58 2.24 35.86
C ALA A 372 -3.44 1.01 35.55
N VAL A 373 -2.90 -0.20 35.77
CA VAL A 373 -3.67 -1.45 35.60
C VAL A 373 -4.89 -1.47 36.51
N ALA A 374 -4.72 -1.12 37.79
CA ALA A 374 -5.83 -1.05 38.75
C ALA A 374 -6.81 0.08 38.42
N ALA A 375 -6.31 1.25 38.00
CA ALA A 375 -7.16 2.37 37.59
C ALA A 375 -8.06 2.01 36.38
N VAL A 376 -7.57 1.18 35.44
CA VAL A 376 -8.42 0.68 34.34
C VAL A 376 -9.53 -0.25 34.83
N ASP A 377 -9.29 -1.06 35.88
CA ASP A 377 -10.36 -1.86 36.53
C ASP A 377 -11.46 -0.95 37.08
N ASP A 378 -11.10 0.15 37.73
CA ASP A 378 -12.05 1.07 38.37
C ASP A 378 -12.83 1.92 37.35
N LEU A 379 -12.27 2.14 36.15
CA LEU A 379 -12.91 2.88 35.06
C LEU A 379 -13.93 2.06 34.25
N ASP A 380 -14.05 0.75 34.50
CA ASP A 380 -14.95 -0.18 33.80
C ASP A 380 -14.77 -0.13 32.26
N TRP A 381 -13.53 0.01 31.82
CA TRP A 381 -13.19 0.00 30.39
C TRP A 381 -13.08 -1.41 29.83
N GLU A 382 -13.54 -1.58 28.59
CA GLU A 382 -13.21 -2.77 27.80
C GLU A 382 -11.70 -2.84 27.62
N ARG A 383 -11.14 -4.01 27.93
CA ARG A 383 -9.70 -4.23 27.89
C ARG A 383 -9.34 -5.60 27.34
N ALA A 384 -8.19 -5.66 26.68
CA ALA A 384 -7.53 -6.92 26.35
C ALA A 384 -6.16 -7.00 27.01
N ILE A 385 -5.71 -8.23 27.25
CA ILE A 385 -4.42 -8.51 27.87
C ILE A 385 -3.57 -9.25 26.86
N TYR A 386 -2.33 -8.80 26.68
CA TYR A 386 -1.37 -9.47 25.83
C TYR A 386 -0.03 -9.62 26.55
N ARG A 387 0.79 -10.55 26.04
CA ARG A 387 2.15 -10.78 26.53
C ARG A 387 3.11 -10.77 25.35
N ALA A 388 4.01 -9.80 25.32
CA ALA A 388 5.07 -9.80 24.33
C ALA A 388 6.09 -10.94 24.61
N PRO A 389 6.54 -11.70 23.59
CA PRO A 389 7.53 -12.77 23.79
C PRO A 389 8.91 -12.24 24.21
N ASP A 390 9.73 -13.07 24.86
CA ASP A 390 11.06 -12.65 25.35
C ASP A 390 12.02 -12.33 24.21
N GLY A 391 12.60 -11.12 24.23
CA GLY A 391 13.63 -10.70 23.26
C GLY A 391 13.13 -10.74 21.80
N SER A 392 11.82 -10.55 21.59
CA SER A 392 11.19 -10.84 20.31
C SER A 392 11.44 -9.76 19.26
N ALA A 393 11.37 -10.17 17.99
CA ALA A 393 11.25 -9.24 16.88
C ALA A 393 9.90 -8.51 16.94
N ALA A 394 9.83 -7.31 16.35
CA ALA A 394 8.61 -6.48 16.31
C ALA A 394 7.37 -7.26 15.82
N ARG A 395 7.53 -8.13 14.81
CA ARG A 395 6.44 -8.98 14.29
C ARG A 395 5.77 -9.80 15.39
N SER A 396 6.53 -10.50 16.23
CA SER A 396 5.95 -11.34 17.27
C SER A 396 5.26 -10.57 18.40
N ALA A 397 5.57 -9.28 18.57
CA ALA A 397 4.82 -8.41 19.48
C ALA A 397 3.51 -7.94 18.83
N SER A 398 3.54 -7.62 17.53
CA SER A 398 2.34 -7.32 16.73
C SER A 398 1.35 -8.48 16.75
N ASP A 399 1.80 -9.70 16.45
CA ASP A 399 0.95 -10.90 16.40
C ASP A 399 0.24 -11.16 17.75
N ALA A 400 0.93 -10.88 18.86
CA ALA A 400 0.37 -11.04 20.21
C ALA A 400 -0.69 -9.98 20.52
N VAL A 401 -0.54 -8.76 20.00
CA VAL A 401 -1.54 -7.70 20.12
C VAL A 401 -2.74 -8.00 19.23
N GLU A 402 -2.49 -8.40 17.98
CA GLU A 402 -3.52 -8.80 17.02
C GLU A 402 -4.42 -9.88 17.62
N THR A 403 -3.83 -10.98 18.12
CA THR A 403 -4.57 -12.07 18.78
C THR A 403 -5.42 -11.55 19.95
N ALA A 404 -4.85 -10.67 20.78
CA ALA A 404 -5.56 -10.15 21.96
C ALA A 404 -6.73 -9.23 21.60
N VAL A 405 -6.63 -8.49 20.49
CA VAL A 405 -7.71 -7.63 19.99
C VAL A 405 -8.78 -8.45 19.28
N ASP A 406 -8.39 -9.46 18.49
CA ASP A 406 -9.31 -10.36 17.79
C ASP A 406 -10.15 -11.20 18.78
N ASP A 407 -9.56 -11.62 19.90
CA ASP A 407 -10.25 -12.34 20.98
C ASP A 407 -11.23 -11.44 21.78
N ALA A 408 -11.20 -10.11 21.59
CA ALA A 408 -12.04 -9.17 22.32
C ALA A 408 -13.37 -8.89 21.58
N ASP A 409 -14.42 -8.52 22.32
CA ASP A 409 -15.70 -8.09 21.77
C ASP A 409 -15.61 -6.66 21.20
N GLY A 410 -14.91 -6.50 20.06
CA GLY A 410 -14.60 -5.21 19.44
C GLY A 410 -13.27 -4.60 19.92
N THR A 411 -12.92 -3.43 19.40
CA THR A 411 -11.63 -2.79 19.73
C THR A 411 -11.62 -2.34 21.19
N PRO A 412 -10.73 -2.88 22.04
CA PRO A 412 -10.69 -2.53 23.45
C PRO A 412 -10.30 -1.07 23.64
N THR A 413 -10.80 -0.45 24.71
CA THR A 413 -10.40 0.90 25.09
C THR A 413 -8.95 0.93 25.61
N ALA A 414 -8.51 -0.16 26.26
CA ALA A 414 -7.15 -0.29 26.79
C ALA A 414 -6.54 -1.68 26.55
N LEU A 415 -5.24 -1.71 26.26
CA LEU A 415 -4.42 -2.92 26.25
C LEU A 415 -3.52 -2.97 27.46
N LEU A 416 -3.46 -4.13 28.12
CA LEU A 416 -2.60 -4.37 29.27
C LEU A 416 -1.48 -5.32 28.86
N GLU A 417 -0.23 -4.87 29.00
CA GLU A 417 0.93 -5.74 28.78
C GLU A 417 1.38 -6.35 30.11
N GLU A 418 1.34 -7.68 30.20
CA GLU A 418 1.49 -8.40 31.48
C GLU A 418 2.86 -8.23 32.16
N ARG A 419 3.94 -8.06 31.39
CA ARG A 419 5.32 -8.14 31.90
C ARG A 419 5.81 -6.79 32.40
N THR A 420 5.57 -5.78 31.60
CA THR A 420 5.88 -4.36 31.84
C THR A 420 4.84 -3.72 32.74
N ARG A 421 3.65 -4.34 32.89
CA ARG A 421 2.50 -3.78 33.62
C ARG A 421 2.15 -2.39 33.11
N SER A 422 2.22 -2.23 31.79
CA SER A 422 1.85 -1.00 31.11
C SER A 422 0.41 -1.09 30.63
N VAL A 423 -0.24 0.08 30.58
CA VAL A 423 -1.56 0.27 30.00
C VAL A 423 -1.41 1.13 28.78
N THR A 424 -1.90 0.65 27.64
CA THR A 424 -1.99 1.42 26.39
C THR A 424 -3.45 1.76 26.12
N VAL A 425 -3.80 3.03 26.28
CA VAL A 425 -5.12 3.57 25.94
C VAL A 425 -5.20 3.78 24.44
N LEU A 426 -6.26 3.30 23.80
CA LEU A 426 -6.46 3.38 22.35
C LEU A 426 -7.54 4.40 21.99
N ALA A 427 -7.48 4.99 20.80
CA ALA A 427 -8.55 5.82 20.24
C ALA A 427 -8.45 5.98 18.71
N GLU A 428 -9.60 6.19 18.06
CA GLU A 428 -9.67 6.58 16.64
C GLU A 428 -9.31 8.06 16.43
N ARG A 429 -9.64 8.92 17.40
CA ARG A 429 -9.46 10.39 17.32
C ARG A 429 -8.55 10.89 18.43
N SER A 430 -7.71 11.86 18.12
CA SER A 430 -6.82 12.50 19.11
C SER A 430 -7.58 13.12 20.28
N SER A 431 -8.74 13.75 20.03
CA SER A 431 -9.58 14.33 21.07
C SER A 431 -10.07 13.30 22.09
N GLU A 432 -10.41 12.11 21.61
CA GLU A 432 -10.87 10.97 22.39
C GLU A 432 -9.71 10.32 23.16
N LEU A 433 -8.53 10.23 22.55
CA LEU A 433 -7.32 9.81 23.26
C LEU A 433 -7.04 10.73 24.46
N ALA A 434 -7.10 12.04 24.26
CA ALA A 434 -6.88 13.00 25.34
C ALA A 434 -7.93 12.84 26.45
N GLU A 435 -9.21 12.66 26.12
CA GLU A 435 -10.28 12.46 27.11
C GLU A 435 -10.08 11.18 27.93
N ARG A 436 -9.82 10.05 27.26
CA ARG A 436 -9.56 8.77 27.93
C ARG A 436 -8.31 8.87 28.81
N THR A 437 -7.22 9.41 28.28
CA THR A 437 -5.95 9.54 29.02
C THR A 437 -6.08 10.45 30.25
N LEU A 438 -6.89 11.52 30.18
CA LEU A 438 -7.22 12.35 31.34
C LEU A 438 -8.06 11.60 32.38
N ALA A 439 -9.05 10.81 31.95
CA ALA A 439 -9.84 9.99 32.87
C ALA A 439 -8.96 8.97 33.63
N LEU A 440 -7.96 8.40 32.95
CA LEU A 440 -6.96 7.54 33.59
C LEU A 440 -6.11 8.31 34.61
N ALA A 441 -5.71 9.54 34.27
CA ALA A 441 -4.96 10.39 35.20
C ALA A 441 -5.77 10.72 36.47
N ASP A 442 -7.03 11.11 36.29
CA ASP A 442 -7.94 11.44 37.39
C ASP A 442 -8.14 10.25 38.35
N GLU A 443 -8.20 9.03 37.82
CA GLU A 443 -8.34 7.82 38.65
C GLU A 443 -7.05 7.45 39.37
N LEU A 444 -5.89 7.63 38.72
CA LEU A 444 -4.58 7.47 39.37
C LEU A 444 -4.40 8.45 40.54
N ASP A 445 -4.85 9.70 40.39
CA ASP A 445 -4.80 10.71 41.45
C ASP A 445 -5.75 10.38 42.63
N ARG A 446 -6.80 9.57 42.42
CA ARG A 446 -7.73 9.14 43.49
C ARG A 446 -7.21 7.97 44.31
N THR A 447 -6.28 7.19 43.76
CA THR A 447 -5.72 5.99 44.40
C THR A 447 -4.46 6.27 45.22
N ASP A 448 -4.00 7.53 45.27
CA ASP A 448 -2.99 8.06 46.21
C ASP A 448 -3.60 8.55 47.55
#